data_AF-A0A926UIM0-F1
#
_entry.id   AF-A0A926UIM0-F1
#
_cell.length_a   1.000
_cell.length_b   1.000
_cell.length_c   1.000
_cell.angle_alpha   90.00
_cell.angle_beta   90.00
_cell.angle_gamma   90.00
#
_symmetry.space_group_name_H-M   'P 1'
#
loop_
_entity.id
_entity.type
_entity.pdbx_description
1 polymer ?
#
loop_
_entity_poly.entity_id
_entity_poly.type
_entity_poly.pdbx_seq_one_letter_code
_entity_poly.pdbx_strand_id
1 'polypeptide(L)'
;MTKQSLQIQELAIAIAAKNLNPAAINPDVIKYTNIIPAEWELAAEPVYRNNLVQVIYKNGIGIIIEPNRINVVEIIGGKPPAEAQIAKIASQLVDKLSQIDYQAIGINPKGFSIFPSETAAYQYMCGKLLAPGSWQEFRGSKVNPSLRLNYPFEKGGLNIDINLVNVQLGEAINSAILFSGNLNYPLVSESTNDRIKQLQTVINNWQNSVGLFQKFILDKFLEVEETTKSASVFQ
;
A
#
# COMPACT_ATOMS: atom_id res chain seq x y z
N MET A 1 -16.11 7.89 23.08
CA MET A 1 -15.61 8.13 21.71
C MET A 1 -15.30 6.79 21.08
N THR A 2 -15.76 6.55 19.86
CA THR A 2 -15.57 5.27 19.15
C THR A 2 -14.10 5.11 18.78
N LYS A 3 -13.48 3.97 19.10
CA LYS A 3 -12.10 3.65 18.71
C LYS A 3 -11.99 3.73 17.19
N GLN A 4 -11.11 4.60 16.68
CA GLN A 4 -10.87 4.71 15.24
C GLN A 4 -10.24 3.40 14.75
N SER A 5 -10.87 2.77 13.75
CA SER A 5 -10.37 1.55 13.13
C SER A 5 -9.66 1.88 11.82
N LEU A 6 -8.65 1.07 11.47
CA LEU A 6 -8.00 1.11 10.18
C LEU A 6 -8.55 -0.02 9.31
N GLN A 7 -9.10 0.32 8.16
CA GLN A 7 -9.58 -0.65 7.18
C GLN A 7 -8.58 -0.72 6.02
N ILE A 8 -7.90 -1.86 5.86
CA ILE A 8 -7.03 -2.11 4.69
C ILE A 8 -7.92 -2.41 3.48
N GLN A 9 -7.66 -1.71 2.39
CA GLN A 9 -8.49 -1.74 1.19
C GLN A 9 -7.72 -2.28 -0.02
N GLU A 10 -6.44 -1.95 -0.10
CA GLU A 10 -5.57 -2.30 -1.20
C GLU A 10 -4.24 -2.79 -0.64
N LEU A 11 -3.65 -3.76 -1.31
CA LEU A 11 -2.29 -4.19 -1.10
C LEU A 11 -1.58 -4.24 -2.44
N ALA A 12 -0.34 -3.77 -2.49
CA ALA A 12 0.51 -3.95 -3.66
C ALA A 12 1.85 -4.57 -3.27
N ILE A 13 2.32 -5.53 -4.06
CA ILE A 13 3.70 -6.01 -4.04
C ILE A 13 4.42 -5.37 -5.23
N ALA A 14 5.34 -4.45 -4.92
CA ALA A 14 6.16 -3.75 -5.89
C ALA A 14 7.55 -4.39 -5.93
N ILE A 15 8.00 -4.85 -7.10
CA ILE A 15 9.29 -5.48 -7.29
C ILE A 15 10.11 -4.58 -8.21
N ALA A 16 11.26 -4.12 -7.71
CA ALA A 16 12.22 -3.37 -8.50
C ALA A 16 13.22 -4.33 -9.15
N ALA A 17 13.56 -4.07 -10.40
CA ALA A 17 14.44 -4.88 -11.21
C ALA A 17 15.33 -3.99 -12.10
N LYS A 18 16.43 -4.52 -12.62
CA LYS A 18 17.23 -3.86 -13.66
C LYS A 18 16.95 -4.43 -15.02
N ASN A 19 16.91 -3.55 -16.02
CA ASN A 19 16.76 -3.86 -17.44
C ASN A 19 15.52 -4.71 -17.76
N LEU A 20 14.47 -4.59 -16.95
CA LEU A 20 13.20 -5.27 -17.23
C LEU A 20 12.56 -4.59 -18.44
N ASN A 21 12.37 -5.36 -19.51
CA ASN A 21 11.61 -4.95 -20.67
C ASN A 21 10.13 -5.33 -20.46
N PRO A 22 9.19 -4.36 -20.38
CA PRO A 22 7.76 -4.65 -20.21
C PRO A 22 7.20 -5.56 -21.31
N ALA A 23 7.73 -5.49 -22.54
CA ALA A 23 7.28 -6.33 -23.64
C ALA A 23 7.60 -7.82 -23.42
N ALA A 24 8.51 -8.17 -22.52
CA ALA A 24 8.81 -9.56 -22.16
C ALA A 24 7.66 -10.24 -21.40
N ILE A 25 6.73 -9.46 -20.83
CA ILE A 25 5.62 -9.98 -20.02
C ILE A 25 4.32 -9.37 -20.58
N ASN A 26 3.73 -10.08 -21.54
CA ASN A 26 2.42 -9.73 -22.08
C ASN A 26 1.32 -10.62 -21.46
N PRO A 27 0.03 -10.25 -21.59
CA PRO A 27 -1.11 -11.01 -21.09
C PRO A 27 -1.20 -12.44 -21.60
N ASP A 28 -0.72 -12.72 -22.81
CA ASP A 28 -0.61 -14.09 -23.31
C ASP A 28 0.38 -14.88 -22.47
N VAL A 29 1.56 -14.33 -22.17
CA VAL A 29 2.52 -14.94 -21.24
C VAL A 29 1.85 -15.16 -19.88
N ILE A 30 1.17 -14.16 -19.32
CA ILE A 30 0.49 -14.27 -18.03
C ILE A 30 -0.56 -15.39 -18.03
N LYS A 31 -1.35 -15.51 -19.10
CA LYS A 31 -2.39 -16.52 -19.28
C LYS A 31 -1.80 -17.92 -19.52
N TYR A 32 -0.86 -18.06 -20.45
CA TYR A 32 -0.29 -19.35 -20.85
C TYR A 32 0.73 -19.91 -19.85
N THR A 33 1.24 -19.09 -18.93
CA THR A 33 2.15 -19.55 -17.86
C THR A 33 1.45 -19.97 -16.58
N ASN A 34 0.10 -19.92 -16.54
CA ASN A 34 -0.72 -20.22 -15.37
C ASN A 34 -0.36 -19.38 -14.13
N ILE A 35 0.12 -18.13 -14.35
CA ILE A 35 0.31 -17.13 -13.27
C ILE A 35 -1.05 -16.71 -12.70
N ILE A 36 -2.08 -16.69 -13.55
CA ILE A 36 -3.46 -16.51 -13.12
C ILE A 36 -4.31 -17.72 -13.52
N PRO A 37 -5.42 -17.98 -12.80
CA PRO A 37 -6.41 -18.94 -13.23
C PRO A 37 -7.06 -18.56 -14.58
N ALA A 38 -7.36 -19.57 -15.40
CA ALA A 38 -7.83 -19.37 -16.78
C ALA A 38 -9.26 -18.81 -16.85
N GLU A 39 -10.04 -18.99 -15.79
CA GLU A 39 -11.41 -18.53 -15.64
C GLU A 39 -11.53 -17.04 -15.25
N TRP A 40 -10.41 -16.36 -15.00
CA TRP A 40 -10.45 -14.94 -14.62
C TRP A 40 -10.78 -14.04 -15.80
N GLU A 41 -11.78 -13.20 -15.59
CA GLU A 41 -12.21 -12.21 -16.58
C GLU A 41 -11.50 -10.88 -16.40
N LEU A 42 -11.10 -10.28 -17.52
CA LEU A 42 -10.57 -8.93 -17.57
C LEU A 42 -11.66 -7.91 -17.20
N ALA A 43 -11.29 -6.91 -16.40
CA ALA A 43 -12.16 -5.78 -16.07
C ALA A 43 -12.22 -4.75 -17.21
N ALA A 44 -11.15 -4.68 -18.01
CA ALA A 44 -11.02 -3.81 -19.18
C ALA A 44 -10.00 -4.42 -20.15
N GLU A 45 -9.98 -3.92 -21.39
CA GLU A 45 -8.94 -4.27 -22.36
C GLU A 45 -7.55 -3.99 -21.79
N PRO A 46 -6.58 -4.92 -21.93
CA PRO A 46 -5.24 -4.69 -21.41
C PRO A 46 -4.56 -3.51 -22.11
N VAL A 47 -3.83 -2.71 -21.35
CA VAL A 47 -3.13 -1.54 -21.90
C VAL A 47 -1.70 -1.94 -22.28
N TYR A 48 -1.33 -1.63 -23.52
CA TYR A 48 0.01 -1.83 -24.05
C TYR A 48 0.56 -0.53 -24.60
N ARG A 49 1.67 -0.09 -24.05
CA ARG A 49 2.50 0.99 -24.60
C ARG A 49 3.95 0.55 -24.53
N ASN A 50 4.83 1.23 -25.27
CA ASN A 50 6.25 0.87 -25.37
C ASN A 50 6.92 0.62 -24.00
N ASN A 51 6.46 1.29 -22.94
CA ASN A 51 7.00 1.18 -21.58
C ASN A 51 5.93 0.81 -20.53
N LEU A 52 4.82 0.17 -20.92
CA LEU A 52 3.77 -0.19 -19.97
C LEU A 52 2.97 -1.39 -20.46
N VAL A 53 2.87 -2.41 -19.61
CA VAL A 53 1.81 -3.43 -19.70
C VAL A 53 0.95 -3.33 -18.46
N GLN A 54 -0.36 -3.23 -18.63
CA GLN A 54 -1.31 -3.23 -17.52
C GLN A 54 -2.48 -4.18 -17.82
N VAL A 55 -2.74 -5.08 -16.87
CA VAL A 55 -3.81 -6.05 -16.94
C VAL A 55 -4.60 -5.97 -15.65
N ILE A 56 -5.90 -5.70 -15.74
CA ILE A 56 -6.79 -5.57 -14.58
C ILE A 56 -7.92 -6.59 -14.72
N TYR A 57 -8.18 -7.34 -13.65
CA TYR A 57 -9.19 -8.39 -13.57
C TYR A 57 -10.40 -7.95 -12.74
N LYS A 58 -11.58 -8.49 -13.05
CA LYS A 58 -12.85 -8.13 -12.36
C LYS A 58 -12.86 -8.45 -10.87
N ASN A 59 -12.02 -9.39 -10.44
CA ASN A 59 -11.87 -9.76 -9.03
C ASN A 59 -11.05 -8.75 -8.20
N GLY A 60 -10.59 -7.66 -8.82
CA GLY A 60 -9.87 -6.58 -8.16
C GLY A 60 -8.35 -6.74 -8.16
N ILE A 61 -7.81 -7.66 -8.97
CA ILE A 61 -6.36 -7.85 -9.10
C ILE A 61 -5.84 -7.13 -10.36
N GLY A 62 -4.71 -6.47 -10.22
CA GLY A 62 -4.00 -5.81 -11.30
C GLY A 62 -2.53 -6.25 -11.36
N ILE A 63 -2.02 -6.41 -12.58
CA ILE A 63 -0.58 -6.59 -12.84
C ILE A 63 -0.16 -5.42 -13.73
N ILE A 64 0.76 -4.62 -13.22
CA ILE A 64 1.33 -3.45 -13.91
C ILE A 64 2.83 -3.64 -14.05
N ILE A 65 3.35 -3.49 -15.26
CA ILE A 65 4.74 -3.72 -15.59
C ILE A 65 5.26 -2.50 -16.33
N GLU A 66 6.27 -1.88 -15.74
CA GLU A 66 6.97 -0.71 -16.25
C GLU A 66 8.46 -1.06 -16.39
N PRO A 67 9.26 -0.25 -17.09
CA PRO A 67 10.70 -0.43 -17.08
C PRO A 67 11.20 -0.52 -15.64
N ASN A 68 11.98 -1.55 -15.36
CA ASN A 68 12.58 -1.79 -14.04
C ASN A 68 11.59 -2.06 -12.89
N ARG A 69 10.30 -2.28 -13.17
CA ARG A 69 9.30 -2.46 -12.11
C ARG A 69 8.16 -3.40 -12.47
N ILE A 70 7.79 -4.25 -11.53
CA ILE A 70 6.57 -5.07 -11.55
C ILE A 70 5.74 -4.68 -10.33
N ASN A 71 4.47 -4.34 -10.52
CA ASN A 71 3.53 -4.12 -9.43
C ASN A 71 2.37 -5.10 -9.59
N VAL A 72 2.19 -5.96 -8.60
CA VAL A 72 0.95 -6.72 -8.42
C VAL A 72 0.12 -5.97 -7.40
N VAL A 73 -1.13 -5.69 -7.71
CA VAL A 73 -2.08 -4.96 -6.85
C VAL A 73 -3.30 -5.83 -6.64
N GLU A 74 -3.83 -5.85 -5.42
CA GLU A 74 -5.08 -6.50 -5.10
C GLU A 74 -5.95 -5.59 -4.22
N ILE A 75 -7.19 -5.38 -4.67
CA ILE A 75 -8.25 -4.80 -3.85
C ILE A 75 -8.70 -5.88 -2.85
N ILE A 76 -8.32 -5.68 -1.58
CA ILE A 76 -8.67 -6.57 -0.48
C ILE A 76 -10.09 -6.26 -0.01
N GLY A 77 -10.50 -5.00 0.11
CA GLY A 77 -11.90 -4.64 0.38
C GLY A 77 -12.55 -5.36 1.57
N GLY A 78 -11.79 -5.64 2.65
CA GLY A 78 -12.27 -6.39 3.81
C GLY A 78 -12.23 -7.92 3.70
N LYS A 79 -11.74 -8.49 2.60
CA LYS A 79 -11.46 -9.94 2.47
C LYS A 79 -10.52 -10.41 3.59
N PRO A 80 -10.73 -11.63 4.14
CA PRO A 80 -9.75 -12.26 5.01
C PRO A 80 -8.37 -12.36 4.34
N PRO A 81 -7.26 -12.21 5.10
CA PRO A 81 -5.91 -12.34 4.53
C PRO A 81 -5.64 -13.67 3.82
N ALA A 82 -6.35 -14.74 4.19
CA ALA A 82 -6.24 -16.06 3.58
C ALA A 82 -6.79 -16.13 2.15
N GLU A 83 -7.65 -15.18 1.76
CA GLU A 83 -8.23 -15.13 0.41
C GLU A 83 -7.36 -14.33 -0.57
N ALA A 84 -6.42 -13.53 -0.06
CA ALA A 84 -5.54 -12.70 -0.88
C ALA A 84 -4.65 -13.58 -1.79
N GLN A 85 -4.71 -13.30 -3.09
CA GLN A 85 -3.96 -14.04 -4.12
C GLN A 85 -2.64 -13.35 -4.49
N ILE A 86 -2.43 -12.11 -4.04
CA ILE A 86 -1.32 -11.26 -4.45
C ILE A 86 0.06 -11.91 -4.29
N ALA A 87 0.28 -12.62 -3.18
CA ALA A 87 1.55 -13.28 -2.92
C ALA A 87 1.79 -14.44 -3.87
N LYS A 88 0.77 -15.26 -4.11
CA LYS A 88 0.84 -16.36 -5.08
C LYS A 88 1.19 -15.84 -6.47
N ILE A 89 0.52 -14.77 -6.93
CA ILE A 89 0.76 -14.18 -8.25
C ILE A 89 2.17 -13.58 -8.33
N ALA A 90 2.58 -12.81 -7.32
CA ALA A 90 3.92 -12.23 -7.27
C ALA A 90 5.01 -13.32 -7.28
N SER A 91 4.85 -14.38 -6.50
CA SER A 91 5.75 -15.53 -6.48
C SER A 91 5.83 -16.22 -7.84
N GLN A 92 4.69 -16.47 -8.49
CA GLN A 92 4.66 -17.10 -9.81
C GLN A 92 5.33 -16.22 -10.88
N LEU A 93 5.13 -14.89 -10.84
CA LEU A 93 5.84 -13.97 -11.72
C LEU A 93 7.35 -14.07 -11.53
N VAL A 94 7.82 -14.05 -10.29
CA VAL A 94 9.26 -14.15 -9.97
C VAL A 94 9.84 -15.47 -10.47
N ASP A 95 9.13 -16.59 -10.28
CA ASP A 95 9.57 -17.91 -10.73
C ASP A 95 9.68 -18.01 -12.26
N LYS A 96 8.70 -17.44 -12.98
CA LYS A 96 8.72 -17.41 -14.46
C LYS A 96 9.77 -16.46 -15.02
N LEU A 97 10.18 -15.47 -14.23
CA LEU A 97 11.12 -14.42 -14.61
C LEU A 97 12.43 -14.54 -13.82
N SER A 98 12.96 -15.77 -13.74
CA SER A 98 14.13 -16.11 -12.91
C SER A 98 15.46 -15.51 -13.38
N GLN A 99 15.50 -14.94 -14.59
CA GLN A 99 16.71 -14.31 -15.16
C GLN A 99 16.75 -12.79 -14.94
N ILE A 100 15.74 -12.22 -14.28
CA ILE A 100 15.70 -10.78 -13.98
C ILE A 100 16.66 -10.46 -12.84
N ASP A 101 17.37 -9.35 -13.00
CA ASP A 101 18.20 -8.78 -11.95
C ASP A 101 17.35 -7.95 -10.96
N TYR A 102 16.72 -8.62 -9.99
CA TYR A 102 15.90 -7.99 -8.96
C TYR A 102 16.74 -7.16 -7.98
N GLN A 103 16.26 -5.96 -7.61
CA GLN A 103 16.99 -5.03 -6.74
C GLN A 103 16.33 -4.84 -5.37
N ALA A 104 15.00 -4.81 -5.32
CA ALA A 104 14.25 -4.55 -4.10
C ALA A 104 12.81 -5.05 -4.21
N ILE A 105 12.15 -5.20 -3.07
CA ILE A 105 10.72 -5.46 -2.96
C ILE A 105 10.07 -4.51 -1.96
N GLY A 106 8.91 -3.97 -2.32
CA GLY A 106 8.05 -3.16 -1.48
C GLY A 106 6.73 -3.87 -1.20
N ILE A 107 6.35 -4.00 0.07
CA ILE A 107 4.99 -4.37 0.48
C ILE A 107 4.24 -3.08 0.80
N ASN A 108 3.17 -2.80 0.05
CA ASN A 108 2.49 -1.51 0.05
C ASN A 108 1.02 -1.65 0.46
N PRO A 109 0.72 -1.75 1.77
CA PRO A 109 -0.65 -1.68 2.25
C PRO A 109 -1.19 -0.25 2.13
N LYS A 110 -2.45 -0.13 1.71
CA LYS A 110 -3.23 1.10 1.85
C LYS A 110 -4.50 0.83 2.63
N GLY A 111 -4.78 1.71 3.57
CA GLY A 111 -6.02 1.67 4.33
C GLY A 111 -6.43 3.04 4.80
N PHE A 112 -7.69 3.18 5.18
CA PHE A 112 -8.23 4.44 5.68
C PHE A 112 -8.91 4.26 7.03
N SER A 113 -9.04 5.38 7.74
CA SER A 113 -9.92 5.49 8.91
C SER A 113 -10.99 6.54 8.63
N ILE A 114 -12.25 6.19 8.86
CA ILE A 114 -13.41 7.06 8.62
C ILE A 114 -13.60 8.03 9.79
N PHE A 115 -13.93 9.28 9.47
CA PHE A 115 -14.25 10.32 10.43
C PHE A 115 -15.72 10.74 10.31
N PRO A 116 -16.33 11.23 11.40
CA PRO A 116 -17.75 11.57 11.42
C PRO A 116 -18.10 12.78 10.54
N SER A 117 -17.12 13.59 10.16
CA SER A 117 -17.30 14.74 9.26
C SER A 117 -15.96 15.19 8.67
N GLU A 118 -16.02 15.98 7.60
CA GLU A 118 -14.85 16.66 7.01
C GLU A 118 -14.10 17.50 8.04
N THR A 119 -14.83 18.26 8.86
CA THR A 119 -14.25 19.06 9.94
C THR A 119 -13.48 18.19 10.94
N ALA A 120 -14.02 17.03 11.33
CA ALA A 120 -13.35 16.13 12.27
C ALA A 120 -12.07 15.52 11.67
N ALA A 121 -12.10 15.13 10.39
CA ALA A 121 -10.93 14.62 9.67
C ALA A 121 -9.85 15.70 9.53
N TYR A 122 -10.26 16.92 9.17
CA TYR A 122 -9.36 18.07 9.06
C TYR A 122 -8.72 18.41 10.42
N GLN A 123 -9.50 18.45 11.49
CA GLN A 123 -8.98 18.71 12.84
C GLN A 123 -8.02 17.62 13.32
N TYR A 124 -8.24 16.38 12.93
CA TYR A 124 -7.25 15.33 13.19
C TYR A 124 -5.93 15.61 12.45
N MET A 125 -5.96 15.96 11.16
CA MET A 125 -4.73 16.27 10.40
C MET A 125 -4.02 17.53 10.91
N CYS A 126 -4.72 18.65 10.99
CA CYS A 126 -4.15 19.97 11.30
C CYS A 126 -4.11 20.32 12.80
N GLY A 127 -4.80 19.56 13.64
CA GLY A 127 -4.85 19.78 15.09
C GLY A 127 -4.21 18.67 15.92
N LYS A 128 -4.12 17.42 15.41
CA LYS A 128 -3.43 16.31 16.09
C LYS A 128 -2.07 15.99 15.45
N LEU A 129 -2.00 15.85 14.12
CA LEU A 129 -0.76 15.41 13.46
C LEU A 129 0.21 16.54 13.12
N LEU A 130 -0.31 17.67 12.63
CA LEU A 130 0.48 18.85 12.29
C LEU A 130 0.30 19.91 13.38
N ALA A 131 1.39 20.62 13.70
CA ALA A 131 1.32 21.71 14.66
C ALA A 131 0.42 22.85 14.14
N PRO A 132 -0.45 23.44 14.98
CA PRO A 132 -1.27 24.58 14.57
C PRO A 132 -0.41 25.77 14.14
N GLY A 133 -0.85 26.51 13.14
CA GLY A 133 -0.14 27.72 12.69
C GLY A 133 -0.88 28.53 11.63
N SER A 134 -0.46 29.77 11.45
CA SER A 134 -1.08 30.72 10.49
C SER A 134 -1.01 30.27 9.03
N TRP A 135 -0.19 29.25 8.73
CA TRP A 135 -0.08 28.65 7.40
C TRP A 135 -1.26 27.74 7.05
N GLN A 136 -2.10 27.35 8.01
CA GLN A 136 -3.25 26.48 7.77
C GLN A 136 -4.36 27.16 6.98
N GLU A 137 -4.36 28.50 6.96
CA GLU A 137 -5.29 29.31 6.19
C GLU A 137 -4.53 30.37 5.39
N PHE A 138 -4.86 30.51 4.11
CA PHE A 138 -4.30 31.55 3.26
C PHE A 138 -5.39 32.13 2.36
N ARG A 139 -5.59 33.45 2.42
CA ARG A 139 -6.62 34.17 1.65
C ARG A 139 -8.04 33.58 1.83
N GLY A 140 -8.38 33.18 3.05
CA GLY A 140 -9.70 32.63 3.40
C GLY A 140 -9.94 31.18 2.93
N SER A 141 -8.90 30.49 2.45
CA SER A 141 -8.96 29.07 2.09
C SER A 141 -8.13 28.23 3.05
N LYS A 142 -8.64 27.04 3.40
CA LYS A 142 -7.90 26.05 4.20
C LYS A 142 -6.88 25.33 3.32
N VAL A 143 -5.73 25.01 3.89
CA VAL A 143 -4.75 24.13 3.26
C VAL A 143 -5.33 22.72 3.09
N ASN A 144 -4.92 21.98 2.06
CA ASN A 144 -5.15 20.53 1.99
C ASN A 144 -3.91 19.81 2.53
N PRO A 145 -3.90 19.33 3.79
CA PRO A 145 -2.69 18.81 4.42
C PRO A 145 -2.35 17.40 3.93
N SER A 146 -1.06 17.15 3.76
CA SER A 146 -0.49 15.81 3.61
C SER A 146 0.76 15.68 4.47
N LEU A 147 1.06 14.46 4.90
CA LEU A 147 2.25 14.15 5.68
C LEU A 147 2.96 12.94 5.07
N ARG A 148 4.27 13.06 4.88
CA ARG A 148 5.15 11.96 4.49
C ARG A 148 6.19 11.71 5.57
N LEU A 149 6.30 10.47 6.00
CA LEU A 149 7.23 10.02 7.02
C LEU A 149 8.10 8.89 6.47
N ASN A 150 9.39 8.91 6.82
CA ASN A 150 10.34 7.85 6.48
C ASN A 150 10.96 7.32 7.78
N TYR A 151 10.81 6.02 8.01
CA TYR A 151 11.39 5.31 9.14
C TYR A 151 12.44 4.33 8.62
N PRO A 152 13.74 4.64 8.75
CA PRO A 152 14.79 3.71 8.38
C PRO A 152 14.84 2.54 9.37
N PHE A 153 15.01 1.32 8.85
CA PHE A 153 15.24 0.12 9.66
C PHE A 153 16.65 -0.42 9.36
N GLU A 154 17.17 -1.32 10.19
CA GLU A 154 18.46 -1.98 9.93
C GLU A 154 18.48 -2.68 8.56
N LYS A 155 17.33 -3.24 8.16
CA LYS A 155 17.12 -3.86 6.85
C LYS A 155 15.93 -3.19 6.16
N GLY A 156 16.23 -2.17 5.36
CA GLY A 156 15.23 -1.46 4.57
C GLY A 156 14.58 -0.29 5.31
N GLY A 157 13.27 -0.13 5.18
CA GLY A 157 12.54 0.93 5.89
C GLY A 157 11.05 0.97 5.60
N LEU A 158 10.36 1.85 6.30
CA LEU A 158 8.94 2.11 6.14
C LEU A 158 8.73 3.56 5.72
N ASN A 159 8.16 3.77 4.53
CA ASN A 159 7.62 5.06 4.12
C ASN A 159 6.11 5.08 4.37
N ILE A 160 5.60 6.20 4.87
CA ILE A 160 4.17 6.41 5.10
C ILE A 160 3.74 7.73 4.51
N ASP A 161 2.70 7.71 3.69
CA ASP A 161 1.95 8.88 3.27
C ASP A 161 0.60 8.91 4.00
N ILE A 162 0.25 10.06 4.57
CA ILE A 162 -1.00 10.31 5.29
C ILE A 162 -1.71 11.48 4.62
N ASN A 163 -2.92 11.25 4.13
CA ASN A 163 -3.67 12.23 3.35
C ASN A 163 -5.12 12.31 3.82
N LEU A 164 -5.67 13.53 3.80
CA LEU A 164 -7.11 13.74 3.90
C LEU A 164 -7.77 13.37 2.56
N VAL A 165 -8.78 12.49 2.60
CA VAL A 165 -9.49 12.03 1.40
C VAL A 165 -10.99 11.92 1.65
N ASN A 166 -11.75 11.85 0.57
CA ASN A 166 -13.14 11.39 0.60
C ASN A 166 -13.20 9.99 0.02
N VAL A 167 -13.82 9.05 0.74
CA VAL A 167 -14.00 7.66 0.31
C VAL A 167 -15.48 7.40 0.06
N GLN A 168 -15.77 6.75 -1.06
CA GLN A 168 -17.12 6.32 -1.40
C GLN A 168 -17.35 4.89 -0.92
N LEU A 169 -18.34 4.72 -0.05
CA LEU A 169 -18.76 3.41 0.49
C LEU A 169 -20.24 3.24 0.20
N GLY A 170 -20.55 2.49 -0.85
CA GLY A 170 -21.89 2.46 -1.43
C GLY A 170 -22.28 3.84 -1.95
N GLU A 171 -23.44 4.35 -1.51
CA GLU A 171 -23.93 5.68 -1.89
C GLU A 171 -23.38 6.81 -0.99
N ALA A 172 -22.74 6.46 0.14
CA ALA A 172 -22.26 7.45 1.10
C ALA A 172 -20.82 7.89 0.78
N ILE A 173 -20.61 9.21 0.78
CA ILE A 173 -19.28 9.82 0.76
C ILE A 173 -18.87 10.13 2.20
N ASN A 174 -17.77 9.54 2.64
CA ASN A 174 -17.24 9.72 3.99
C ASN A 174 -15.89 10.40 3.94
N SER A 175 -15.66 11.38 4.80
CA SER A 175 -14.33 11.94 5.00
C SER A 175 -13.46 10.95 5.78
N ALA A 176 -12.25 10.73 5.31
CA ALA A 176 -11.34 9.74 5.87
C ALA A 176 -9.89 10.21 5.83
N ILE A 177 -9.07 9.59 6.66
CA ILE A 177 -7.61 9.71 6.58
C ILE A 177 -7.07 8.45 5.92
N LEU A 178 -6.44 8.62 4.77
CA LEU A 178 -5.78 7.56 4.02
C LEU A 178 -4.34 7.43 4.50
N PHE A 179 -3.97 6.21 4.89
CA PHE A 179 -2.61 5.81 5.20
C PHE A 179 -2.11 4.88 4.10
N SER A 180 -1.02 5.28 3.44
CA SER A 180 -0.32 4.45 2.44
C SER A 180 1.06 4.09 2.96
N GLY A 181 1.31 2.81 3.14
CA GLY A 181 2.61 2.29 3.56
C GLY A 181 3.44 1.79 2.37
N ASN A 182 4.75 1.84 2.52
CA ASN A 182 5.72 1.12 1.68
C ASN A 182 6.80 0.56 2.60
N LEU A 183 6.74 -0.75 2.86
CA LEU A 183 7.81 -1.48 3.54
C LEU A 183 8.77 -1.97 2.46
N ASN A 184 9.92 -1.30 2.36
CA ASN A 184 10.91 -1.55 1.33
C ASN A 184 12.05 -2.43 1.86
N TYR A 185 12.37 -3.49 1.12
CA TYR A 185 13.41 -4.45 1.42
C TYR A 185 14.40 -4.52 0.23
N PRO A 186 15.58 -3.89 0.35
CA PRO A 186 16.65 -4.06 -0.62
C PRO A 186 17.13 -5.52 -0.67
N LEU A 187 17.40 -6.04 -1.86
CA LEU A 187 17.95 -7.38 -2.04
C LEU A 187 19.48 -7.30 -2.07
N VAL A 188 20.11 -7.72 -0.98
CA VAL A 188 21.57 -7.63 -0.81
C VAL A 188 22.17 -9.01 -0.96
N SER A 189 22.63 -9.32 -2.17
CA SER A 189 23.39 -10.53 -2.52
C SER A 189 24.05 -10.33 -3.89
N GLU A 190 25.17 -10.98 -4.19
CA GLU A 190 25.77 -11.00 -5.54
C GLU A 190 25.15 -12.08 -6.45
N SER A 191 24.41 -13.02 -5.88
CA SER A 191 23.81 -14.15 -6.59
C SER A 191 22.34 -13.88 -6.93
N THR A 192 21.99 -13.96 -8.21
CA THR A 192 20.60 -13.84 -8.69
C THR A 192 19.67 -14.83 -7.97
N ASN A 193 20.11 -16.08 -7.78
CA ASN A 193 19.32 -17.10 -7.10
C ASN A 193 19.06 -16.75 -5.63
N ASP A 194 20.02 -16.13 -4.96
CA ASP A 194 19.83 -15.72 -3.56
C ASP A 194 18.95 -14.47 -3.45
N ARG A 195 19.04 -13.54 -4.40
CA ARG A 195 18.09 -12.43 -4.51
C ARG A 195 16.67 -12.94 -4.73
N ILE A 196 16.47 -13.95 -5.58
CA ILE A 196 15.17 -14.61 -5.79
C ILE A 196 14.68 -15.28 -4.51
N LYS A 197 15.54 -16.00 -3.77
CA LYS A 197 15.14 -16.58 -2.48
C LYS A 197 14.74 -15.52 -1.46
N GLN A 198 15.50 -14.43 -1.35
CA GLN A 198 15.14 -13.30 -0.48
C GLN A 198 13.79 -12.70 -0.88
N LEU A 199 13.59 -12.48 -2.19
CA LEU A 199 12.35 -11.97 -2.75
C LEU A 199 11.16 -12.87 -2.41
N GLN A 200 11.27 -14.18 -2.67
CA GLN A 200 10.25 -15.18 -2.31
C GLN A 200 9.99 -15.21 -0.80
N THR A 201 11.03 -15.05 0.03
CA THR A 201 10.88 -14.99 1.49
C THR A 201 10.03 -13.79 1.91
N VAL A 202 10.28 -12.61 1.33
CA VAL A 202 9.48 -11.41 1.64
C VAL A 202 8.05 -11.56 1.12
N ILE A 203 7.87 -12.07 -0.10
CA ILE A 203 6.53 -12.32 -0.68
C ILE A 203 5.74 -13.27 0.22
N ASN A 204 6.31 -14.39 0.64
CA ASN A 204 5.61 -15.38 1.47
C ASN A 204 5.30 -14.88 2.89
N ASN A 205 6.01 -13.86 3.36
CA ASN A 205 5.82 -13.24 4.69
C ASN A 205 5.14 -11.86 4.61
N TRP A 206 4.45 -11.56 3.51
CA TRP A 206 3.84 -10.23 3.29
C TRP A 206 2.88 -9.85 4.42
N GLN A 207 2.17 -10.81 5.03
CA GLN A 207 1.23 -10.56 6.12
C GLN A 207 1.92 -9.94 7.34
N ASN A 208 3.18 -10.30 7.61
CA ASN A 208 3.94 -9.70 8.70
C ASN A 208 4.21 -8.21 8.43
N SER A 209 4.46 -7.86 7.17
CA SER A 209 4.67 -6.47 6.75
C SER A 209 3.38 -5.65 6.88
N VAL A 210 2.25 -6.22 6.47
CA VAL A 210 0.92 -5.59 6.63
C VAL A 210 0.55 -5.46 8.11
N GLY A 211 0.79 -6.49 8.92
CA GLY A 211 0.56 -6.47 10.36
C GLY A 211 1.42 -5.42 11.07
N LEU A 212 2.69 -5.30 10.68
CA LEU A 212 3.58 -4.26 11.20
C LEU A 212 3.05 -2.86 10.87
N PHE A 213 2.64 -2.63 9.62
CA PHE A 213 2.03 -1.36 9.21
C PHE A 213 0.75 -1.06 10.00
N GLN A 214 -0.18 -2.03 10.07
CA GLN A 214 -1.44 -1.86 10.79
C GLN A 214 -1.20 -1.53 12.26
N LYS A 215 -0.34 -2.30 12.93
CA LYS A 215 0.04 -2.05 14.32
C LYS A 215 0.66 -0.67 14.50
N PHE A 216 1.58 -0.27 13.61
CA PHE A 216 2.21 1.04 13.68
C PHE A 216 1.19 2.18 13.56
N ILE A 217 0.28 2.12 12.59
CA ILE A 217 -0.76 3.13 12.41
C ILE A 217 -1.71 3.17 13.61
N LEU A 218 -2.15 2.01 14.09
CA LEU A 218 -3.04 1.92 15.25
C LEU A 218 -2.38 2.47 16.52
N ASP A 219 -1.15 2.09 16.81
CA ASP A 219 -0.44 2.46 18.04
C ASP A 219 0.08 3.92 18.00
N LYS A 220 0.43 4.47 16.82
CA LYS A 220 1.11 5.78 16.74
C LYS A 220 0.23 6.92 16.22
N PHE A 221 -0.86 6.62 15.53
CA PHE A 221 -1.69 7.65 14.91
C PHE A 221 -3.14 7.58 15.42
N LEU A 222 -3.73 6.39 15.40
CA LEU A 222 -5.15 6.20 15.73
C LEU A 222 -5.42 5.83 17.20
N GLU A 223 -4.38 5.66 18.02
CA GLU A 223 -4.56 5.45 19.45
C GLU A 223 -5.26 6.68 20.06
N VAL A 224 -6.30 6.40 20.85
CA VAL A 224 -7.03 7.41 21.61
C VAL A 224 -6.18 7.64 22.85
N GLU A 225 -5.61 8.83 23.00
CA GLU A 225 -5.14 9.26 24.32
C GLU A 225 -6.38 9.22 25.23
N GLU A 226 -6.42 8.25 26.15
CA GLU A 226 -7.25 8.42 27.34
C GLU A 226 -6.76 9.72 27.94
N THR A 227 -7.63 10.74 27.90
CA THR A 227 -7.41 12.01 28.56
C THR A 227 -6.99 11.68 29.98
N THR A 228 -5.69 11.82 30.26
CA THR A 228 -5.20 11.79 31.62
C THR A 228 -5.91 12.97 32.24
N LYS A 229 -6.94 12.69 33.05
CA LYS A 229 -7.59 13.70 33.86
C LYS A 229 -6.46 14.35 34.64
N SER A 230 -6.07 15.56 34.24
CA SER A 230 -5.32 16.45 35.10
C SER A 230 -6.22 16.63 36.31
N ALA A 231 -5.92 15.90 37.38
CA ALA A 231 -6.44 16.22 38.69
C ALA A 231 -5.96 17.65 38.97
N SER A 232 -6.86 18.63 38.81
CA SER A 232 -6.71 19.91 39.50
C SER A 232 -6.68 19.59 40.98
N VAL A 233 -5.48 19.48 41.51
CA VAL A 233 -5.20 19.78 42.90
C VAL A 233 -4.40 21.05 42.83
N PHE A 234 -5.04 22.18 43.04
CA PHE A 234 -4.57 23.21 43.97
C PHE A 234 -5.77 24.06 44.38
N GLN A 235 -5.89 24.20 45.71
CA GLN A 235 -6.89 24.95 46.47
C GLN A 235 -6.79 26.46 46.24
#